data_AF-D8RKR8-F1
#
_entry.id   AF-D8RKR8-F1
#
_cell.length_a   1.000
_cell.length_b   1.000
_cell.length_c   1.000
_cell.angle_alpha   90.00
_cell.angle_beta   90.00
_cell.angle_gamma   90.00
#
_symmetry.space_group_name_H-M   'P 1'
#
loop_
_entity.id
_entity.type
_entity.pdbx_description
1 polymer ?
#
loop_
_entity_poly.entity_id
_entity_poly.type
_entity_poly.pdbx_seq_one_letter_code
_entity_poly.pdbx_strand_id
1 'polypeptide(L)'
;DHCFLETIANVVTSLPFIFVGLQAPRKKTVSKFYADSLIGVGVASSLYHASRGKSRQLLRRGDYTMIATSALCLSRALLQSENWKGLFVCSAALAPFQPFLVTILHTGLTEATFARRVQTQPLLKPAHNLHTISSLAGATLFLADGLYPRTPYLHAAWHLVAAVSVLTYNKLLE
;
A
#
# COMPACT_ATOMS: atom_id res chain seq x y z
N ASP A 1 5.33 -18.79 -1.85
CA ASP A 1 4.22 -19.76 -1.73
C ASP A 1 4.81 -21.15 -1.75
N HIS A 2 4.61 -21.85 -0.65
CA HIS A 2 5.07 -23.21 -0.39
C HIS A 2 4.13 -24.23 -1.03
N CYS A 3 2.85 -23.92 -1.17
CA CYS A 3 1.86 -24.81 -1.76
C CYS A 3 0.77 -24.07 -2.57
N PHE A 4 -0.05 -24.84 -3.29
CA PHE A 4 -1.16 -24.33 -4.10
C PHE A 4 -2.20 -23.55 -3.29
N LEU A 5 -2.55 -24.03 -2.08
CA LEU A 5 -3.50 -23.35 -1.21
C LEU A 5 -3.01 -21.99 -0.74
N GLU A 6 -1.73 -21.87 -0.42
CA GLU A 6 -1.13 -20.59 -0.03
C GLU A 6 -1.08 -19.60 -1.20
N THR A 7 -0.97 -20.11 -2.43
CA THR A 7 -1.04 -19.29 -3.64
C THR A 7 -2.44 -18.71 -3.82
N ILE A 8 -3.46 -19.56 -3.67
CA ILE A 8 -4.86 -19.12 -3.69
C ILE A 8 -5.08 -18.09 -2.58
N ALA A 9 -4.62 -18.38 -1.37
CA ALA A 9 -4.75 -17.46 -0.25
C ALA A 9 -4.11 -16.10 -0.57
N ASN A 10 -2.86 -16.06 -1.02
CA ASN A 10 -2.17 -14.82 -1.37
C ASN A 10 -2.90 -14.04 -2.47
N VAL A 11 -3.40 -14.70 -3.51
CA VAL A 11 -4.17 -14.04 -4.58
C VAL A 11 -5.49 -13.47 -4.05
N VAL A 12 -6.24 -14.25 -3.28
CA VAL A 12 -7.54 -13.82 -2.71
C VAL A 12 -7.34 -12.67 -1.74
N THR A 13 -6.32 -12.73 -0.88
CA THR A 13 -6.04 -11.66 0.09
C THR A 13 -5.43 -10.41 -0.53
N SER A 14 -5.01 -10.43 -1.80
CA SER A 14 -4.68 -9.22 -2.58
C SER A 14 -5.90 -8.47 -3.13
N LEU A 15 -7.05 -9.14 -3.31
CA LEU A 15 -8.27 -8.51 -3.85
C LEU A 15 -8.81 -7.34 -3.00
N PRO A 16 -8.74 -7.34 -1.66
CA PRO A 16 -9.07 -6.20 -0.83
C PRO A 16 -8.47 -4.87 -1.32
N PHE A 17 -7.25 -4.82 -1.85
CA PHE A 17 -6.66 -3.57 -2.36
C PHE A 17 -7.45 -3.00 -3.55
N ILE A 18 -8.03 -3.86 -4.40
CA ILE A 18 -8.93 -3.44 -5.48
C ILE A 18 -10.18 -2.78 -4.89
N PHE A 19 -10.81 -3.41 -3.91
CA PHE A 19 -12.00 -2.87 -3.26
C PHE A 19 -11.72 -1.55 -2.54
N VAL A 20 -10.57 -1.43 -1.87
CA VAL A 20 -10.14 -0.17 -1.23
C VAL A 20 -9.96 0.93 -2.28
N GLY A 21 -9.36 0.63 -3.43
CA GLY A 21 -9.22 1.59 -4.54
C GLY A 21 -10.53 1.96 -5.24
N LEU A 22 -11.52 1.05 -5.27
CA LEU A 22 -12.87 1.36 -5.76
C LEU A 22 -13.64 2.27 -4.79
N GLN A 23 -13.44 2.11 -3.48
CA GLN A 23 -14.07 2.92 -2.43
C GLN A 23 -13.34 4.25 -2.15
N ALA A 24 -12.13 4.43 -2.66
CA ALA A 24 -11.34 5.64 -2.41
C ALA A 24 -12.02 6.91 -2.99
N PRO A 25 -11.91 8.09 -2.34
CA PRO A 25 -12.47 9.33 -2.85
C PRO A 25 -11.96 9.70 -4.25
N ARG A 26 -12.88 9.92 -5.20
CA ARG A 26 -12.57 10.19 -6.61
C ARG A 26 -12.93 11.61 -7.09
N LYS A 27 -13.25 12.53 -6.18
CA LYS A 27 -13.69 13.91 -6.53
C LYS A 27 -12.59 14.72 -7.24
N LYS A 28 -11.34 14.61 -6.79
CA LYS A 28 -10.18 15.33 -7.37
C LYS A 28 -9.36 14.41 -8.27
N THR A 29 -8.78 14.94 -9.35
CA THR A 29 -7.94 14.16 -10.28
C THR A 29 -6.77 13.46 -9.58
N VAL A 30 -6.12 14.13 -8.63
CA VAL A 30 -5.03 13.52 -7.85
C VAL A 30 -5.49 12.35 -6.97
N SER A 31 -6.71 12.44 -6.42
CA SER A 31 -7.30 11.34 -5.64
C SER A 31 -7.75 10.18 -6.54
N LYS A 32 -8.15 10.45 -7.79
CA LYS A 32 -8.40 9.40 -8.80
C LYS A 32 -7.14 8.61 -9.11
N PHE A 33 -6.00 9.28 -9.32
CA PHE A 33 -4.73 8.59 -9.53
C PHE A 33 -4.36 7.68 -8.36
N TYR A 34 -4.57 8.12 -7.12
CA TYR A 34 -4.39 7.27 -5.95
C TYR A 34 -5.35 6.06 -5.97
N ALA A 35 -6.64 6.30 -6.16
CA ALA A 35 -7.67 5.25 -6.23
C ALA A 35 -7.35 4.19 -7.30
N ASP A 36 -6.94 4.61 -8.49
CA ASP A 36 -6.60 3.71 -9.60
C ASP A 36 -5.26 2.99 -9.37
N SER A 37 -4.28 3.66 -8.74
CA SER A 37 -3.02 3.02 -8.38
C SER A 37 -3.20 1.92 -7.32
N LEU A 38 -4.15 2.05 -6.38
CA LEU A 38 -4.51 0.98 -5.44
C LEU A 38 -5.13 -0.24 -6.12
N ILE A 39 -5.99 -0.01 -7.11
CA ILE A 39 -6.50 -1.11 -7.95
C ILE A 39 -5.32 -1.81 -8.64
N GLY A 40 -4.38 -1.02 -9.17
CA GLY A 40 -3.15 -1.54 -9.76
C GLY A 40 -2.29 -2.35 -8.79
N VAL A 41 -2.20 -1.98 -7.50
CA VAL A 41 -1.54 -2.78 -6.45
C VAL A 41 -2.22 -4.15 -6.32
N GLY A 42 -3.54 -4.18 -6.19
CA GLY A 42 -4.28 -5.45 -6.08
C GLY A 42 -4.05 -6.35 -7.29
N VAL A 43 -4.15 -5.79 -8.50
CA VAL A 43 -3.90 -6.53 -9.76
C VAL A 43 -2.45 -7.03 -9.85
N ALA A 44 -1.47 -6.18 -9.60
CA ALA A 44 -0.05 -6.53 -9.69
C ALA A 44 0.33 -7.61 -8.66
N SER A 45 -0.17 -7.49 -7.44
CA SER A 45 0.02 -8.46 -6.37
C SER A 45 -0.60 -9.82 -6.73
N SER A 46 -1.84 -9.84 -7.24
CA SER A 46 -2.48 -11.07 -7.69
C SER A 46 -1.71 -11.74 -8.84
N LEU A 47 -1.23 -10.97 -9.84
CA LEU A 47 -0.41 -11.50 -10.92
C LEU A 47 0.93 -12.05 -10.42
N TYR A 48 1.58 -11.34 -9.49
CA TYR A 48 2.81 -11.81 -8.86
C TYR A 48 2.60 -13.15 -8.16
N HIS A 49 1.61 -13.26 -7.27
CA HIS A 49 1.35 -14.51 -6.54
C HIS A 49 0.88 -15.66 -7.43
N ALA A 50 0.08 -15.37 -8.46
CA ALA A 50 -0.31 -16.38 -9.44
C ALA A 50 0.85 -16.89 -10.31
N SER A 51 1.93 -16.13 -10.44
CA SER A 51 3.05 -16.45 -11.34
C SER A 51 4.05 -17.45 -10.78
N ARG A 52 4.81 -18.08 -11.70
CA ARG A 52 5.83 -19.10 -11.43
C ARG A 52 7.05 -18.92 -12.34
N GLY A 53 8.19 -19.49 -11.95
CA GLY A 53 9.41 -19.48 -12.78
C GLY A 53 9.97 -18.07 -13.02
N LYS A 54 10.52 -17.83 -14.22
CA LYS A 54 11.24 -16.58 -14.55
C LYS A 54 10.32 -15.34 -14.57
N SER A 55 9.05 -15.48 -14.96
CA SER A 55 8.10 -14.36 -14.99
C SER A 55 7.79 -13.82 -13.59
N ARG A 56 7.91 -14.66 -12.54
CA ARG A 56 7.69 -14.26 -11.15
C ARG A 56 8.62 -13.15 -10.69
N GLN A 57 9.88 -13.15 -11.14
CA GLN A 57 10.83 -12.11 -10.74
C GLN A 57 10.44 -10.75 -11.32
N LEU A 58 9.99 -10.72 -12.58
CA LEU A 58 9.51 -9.50 -13.23
C LEU A 58 8.22 -9.00 -12.58
N LEU A 59 7.25 -9.88 -12.34
CA LEU A 59 5.97 -9.53 -11.72
C LEU A 59 6.15 -9.10 -10.26
N ARG A 60 7.10 -9.67 -9.52
CA ARG A 60 7.48 -9.19 -8.18
C ARG A 60 7.98 -7.75 -8.22
N ARG A 61 8.82 -7.42 -9.21
CA ARG A 61 9.28 -6.04 -9.39
C ARG A 61 8.11 -5.12 -9.72
N GLY A 62 7.21 -5.56 -10.60
CA GLY A 62 5.98 -4.84 -10.92
C GLY A 62 5.10 -4.57 -9.69
N ASP A 63 4.90 -5.57 -8.84
CA ASP A 63 4.16 -5.44 -7.57
C ASP A 63 4.76 -4.38 -6.65
N TYR A 64 6.07 -4.47 -6.38
CA TYR A 64 6.77 -3.46 -5.55
C TYR A 64 6.74 -2.06 -6.17
N THR A 65 6.89 -1.94 -7.49
CA THR A 65 6.77 -0.65 -8.17
C THR A 65 5.34 -0.09 -8.10
N MET A 66 4.30 -0.92 -8.14
CA MET A 66 2.93 -0.48 -7.97
C MET A 66 2.64 -0.02 -6.53
N ILE A 67 3.17 -0.71 -5.52
CA ILE A 67 3.08 -0.28 -4.12
C ILE A 67 3.73 1.10 -3.96
N ALA A 68 4.95 1.28 -4.50
CA ALA A 68 5.65 2.56 -4.48
C ALA A 68 4.87 3.67 -5.21
N THR A 69 4.27 3.34 -6.35
CA THR A 69 3.43 4.27 -7.13
C THR A 69 2.19 4.69 -6.34
N SER A 70 1.54 3.76 -5.64
CA SER A 70 0.38 4.07 -4.80
C SER A 70 0.73 4.98 -3.63
N ALA A 71 1.83 4.72 -2.91
CA ALA A 71 2.32 5.61 -1.85
C ALA A 71 2.64 7.02 -2.38
N LEU A 72 3.27 7.10 -3.56
CA LEU A 72 3.56 8.34 -4.25
C LEU A 72 2.28 9.10 -4.67
N CYS A 73 1.27 8.41 -5.20
CA CYS A 73 -0.02 9.02 -5.55
C CYS A 73 -0.78 9.52 -4.31
N LEU A 74 -0.79 8.75 -3.22
CA LEU A 74 -1.45 9.14 -1.97
C LEU A 74 -0.83 10.40 -1.36
N SER A 75 0.49 10.38 -1.17
CA SER A 75 1.21 11.52 -0.62
C SER A 75 1.07 12.77 -1.50
N ARG A 76 1.04 12.64 -2.83
CA ARG A 76 0.69 13.75 -3.74
C ARG A 76 -0.74 14.28 -3.52
N ALA A 77 -1.70 13.39 -3.28
CA ALA A 77 -3.07 13.83 -3.00
C ALA A 77 -3.18 14.58 -1.67
N LEU A 78 -2.30 14.29 -0.70
CA LEU A 78 -2.31 14.86 0.64
C LEU A 78 -1.42 16.10 0.83
N LEU A 79 -0.27 16.15 0.16
CA LEU A 79 0.76 17.19 0.32
C LEU A 79 0.63 18.21 -0.81
N GLN A 80 0.22 19.44 -0.48
CA GLN A 80 0.01 20.52 -1.45
C GLN A 80 1.02 21.69 -1.31
N SER A 81 2.17 21.49 -0.64
CA SER A 81 3.19 22.54 -0.43
C SER A 81 4.09 22.83 -1.64
N GLU A 82 4.55 24.06 -1.84
CA GLU A 82 5.22 24.51 -3.08
C GLU A 82 6.37 23.62 -3.62
N ASN A 83 7.12 22.94 -2.74
CA ASN A 83 8.25 22.07 -3.11
C ASN A 83 7.88 20.62 -3.49
N TRP A 84 6.60 20.21 -3.49
CA TRP A 84 6.20 18.80 -3.69
C TRP A 84 6.43 18.28 -5.12
N LYS A 85 6.43 19.16 -6.13
CA LYS A 85 6.51 18.77 -7.56
C LYS A 85 7.83 18.09 -7.91
N GLY A 86 8.96 18.64 -7.42
CA GLY A 86 10.29 18.07 -7.65
C GLY A 86 10.43 16.70 -7.00
N LEU A 87 10.03 16.59 -5.73
CA LEU A 87 10.00 15.31 -5.01
C LEU A 87 9.16 14.27 -5.76
N PHE A 88 7.97 14.64 -6.22
CA PHE A 88 7.10 13.73 -6.96
C PHE A 88 7.74 13.23 -8.26
N VAL A 89 8.33 14.13 -9.06
CA VAL A 89 8.98 13.74 -10.33
C VAL A 89 10.18 12.83 -10.08
N CYS A 90 11.05 13.19 -9.13
CA CYS A 90 12.22 12.38 -8.77
C CYS A 90 11.80 10.99 -8.27
N SER A 91 10.83 10.92 -7.38
CA SER A 91 10.34 9.64 -6.86
C SER A 91 9.64 8.80 -7.92
N ALA A 92 8.89 9.41 -8.85
CA ALA A 92 8.27 8.68 -9.96
C ALA A 92 9.32 8.08 -10.90
N ALA A 93 10.38 8.82 -11.21
CA ALA A 93 11.51 8.30 -12.00
C ALA A 93 12.28 7.18 -11.28
N LEU A 94 12.32 7.25 -9.95
CA LEU A 94 13.06 6.30 -9.11
C LEU A 94 12.26 5.02 -8.78
N ALA A 95 10.93 5.08 -8.76
CA ALA A 95 10.04 3.97 -8.40
C ALA A 95 10.32 2.63 -9.11
N PRO A 96 10.65 2.56 -10.42
CA PRO A 96 10.97 1.28 -11.06
C PRO A 96 12.33 0.71 -10.64
N PHE A 97 13.23 1.50 -10.04
CA PHE A 97 14.60 1.09 -9.67
C PHE A 97 14.77 0.92 -8.16
N GLN A 98 14.17 1.79 -7.35
CA GLN A 98 14.24 1.76 -5.88
C GLN A 98 12.85 1.87 -5.25
N PRO A 99 11.94 0.90 -5.51
CA PRO A 99 10.57 0.96 -5.03
C PRO A 99 10.47 1.03 -3.50
N PHE A 100 11.37 0.37 -2.76
CA PHE A 100 11.37 0.40 -1.30
C PHE A 100 11.69 1.78 -0.74
N LEU A 101 12.70 2.46 -1.28
CA LEU A 101 13.06 3.83 -0.85
C LEU A 101 11.90 4.80 -1.11
N VAL A 102 11.29 4.72 -2.29
CA VAL A 102 10.13 5.55 -2.66
C VAL A 102 8.95 5.25 -1.71
N THR A 103 8.67 3.98 -1.44
CA THR A 103 7.59 3.59 -0.52
C THR A 103 7.83 4.12 0.89
N ILE A 104 9.02 3.91 1.46
CA ILE A 104 9.37 4.36 2.82
C ILE A 104 9.21 5.88 2.93
N LEU A 105 9.75 6.62 1.96
CA LEU A 105 9.68 8.08 1.96
C LEU A 105 8.23 8.59 1.91
N HIS A 106 7.45 8.11 0.96
CA HIS A 106 6.09 8.61 0.75
C HIS A 106 5.09 8.12 1.80
N THR A 107 5.26 6.90 2.33
CA THR A 107 4.49 6.42 3.49
C THR A 107 4.84 7.23 4.73
N GLY A 108 6.13 7.48 5.02
CA GLY A 108 6.54 8.30 6.17
C GLY A 108 5.97 9.72 6.14
N LEU A 109 5.93 10.36 4.97
CA LEU A 109 5.29 11.67 4.79
C LEU A 109 3.76 11.61 5.01
N THR A 110 3.14 10.52 4.57
CA THR A 110 1.70 10.27 4.76
C THR A 110 1.37 10.08 6.24
N GLU A 111 2.16 9.27 6.96
CA GLU A 111 2.04 9.06 8.41
C GLU A 111 2.17 10.37 9.19
N ALA A 112 3.21 11.16 8.91
CA ALA A 112 3.38 12.48 9.54
C ALA A 112 2.19 13.40 9.28
N THR A 113 1.60 13.33 8.09
CA THR A 113 0.40 14.08 7.73
C THR A 113 -0.82 13.60 8.49
N PHE A 114 -1.02 12.29 8.63
CA PHE A 114 -2.13 11.71 9.38
C PHE A 114 -2.05 12.12 10.85
N ALA A 115 -0.90 11.92 11.48
CA ALA A 115 -0.65 12.30 12.87
C ALA A 115 -0.91 13.79 13.12
N ARG A 116 -0.44 14.67 12.23
CA ARG A 116 -0.67 16.12 12.32
C ARG A 116 -2.15 16.48 12.18
N ARG A 117 -2.86 15.89 11.21
CA ARG A 117 -4.29 16.22 10.98
C ARG A 117 -5.17 15.75 12.13
N VAL A 118 -4.87 14.62 12.76
CA VAL A 118 -5.64 14.11 13.91
C VAL A 118 -5.62 15.07 15.10
N GLN A 119 -4.55 15.84 15.29
CA GLN A 119 -4.47 16.85 16.35
C GLN A 119 -5.45 18.01 16.15
N THR A 120 -5.77 18.33 14.89
CA THR A 120 -6.65 19.46 14.52
C THR A 120 -8.05 19.02 14.13
N GLN A 121 -8.25 17.74 13.80
CA GLN A 121 -9.51 17.17 13.34
C GLN A 121 -9.86 15.91 14.15
N PRO A 122 -10.60 16.05 15.27
CA PRO A 122 -10.94 14.93 16.16
C PRO A 122 -11.69 13.78 15.47
N LEU A 123 -12.43 14.06 14.40
CA LEU A 123 -13.16 13.07 13.60
C LEU A 123 -12.23 12.04 12.93
N LEU A 124 -10.94 12.34 12.79
CA LEU A 124 -9.95 11.42 12.24
C LEU A 124 -9.40 10.43 13.27
N LYS A 125 -9.62 10.63 14.57
CA LYS A 125 -9.08 9.77 15.64
C LYS A 125 -9.44 8.29 15.49
N PRO A 126 -10.70 7.90 15.19
CA PRO A 126 -11.03 6.48 15.03
C PRO A 126 -10.28 5.84 13.86
N ALA A 127 -10.19 6.56 12.73
CA ALA A 127 -9.45 6.09 11.56
C ALA A 127 -7.95 5.96 11.84
N HIS A 128 -7.36 6.93 12.55
CA HIS A 128 -5.96 6.89 12.94
C HIS A 128 -5.65 5.76 13.93
N ASN A 129 -6.50 5.52 14.92
CA ASN A 129 -6.31 4.42 15.86
C ASN A 129 -6.36 3.06 15.15
N LEU A 130 -7.34 2.87 14.26
CA LEU A 130 -7.43 1.68 13.42
C LEU A 130 -6.21 1.55 12.52
N HIS A 131 -5.74 2.67 11.93
CA HIS A 131 -4.52 2.72 11.13
C HIS A 131 -3.32 2.24 11.94
N THR A 132 -3.08 2.80 13.13
CA THR A 132 -1.94 2.43 13.98
C THR A 132 -1.97 0.96 14.38
N ILE A 133 -3.13 0.44 14.84
CA ILE A 133 -3.24 -0.96 15.25
C ILE A 133 -3.02 -1.90 14.05
N SER A 134 -3.65 -1.62 12.92
CA SER A 134 -3.48 -2.44 11.72
C SER A 134 -2.07 -2.34 11.14
N SER A 135 -1.44 -1.16 11.11
CA SER A 135 -0.05 -1.00 10.68
C SER A 135 0.93 -1.75 11.59
N LEU A 136 0.74 -1.73 12.92
CA LEU A 136 1.56 -2.50 13.86
C LEU A 136 1.39 -4.01 13.69
N ALA A 137 0.14 -4.47 13.57
CA ALA A 137 -0.15 -5.88 13.32
C ALA A 137 0.41 -6.33 11.96
N GLY A 138 0.28 -5.50 10.93
CA GLY A 138 0.82 -5.74 9.60
C GLY A 138 2.35 -5.82 9.61
N ALA A 139 3.03 -4.87 10.27
CA ALA A 139 4.48 -4.91 10.43
C ALA A 139 4.95 -6.17 11.17
N THR A 140 4.22 -6.57 12.22
CA THR A 140 4.50 -7.80 12.97
C THR A 140 4.37 -9.04 12.07
N LEU A 141 3.29 -9.15 11.30
CA LEU A 141 3.07 -10.27 10.37
C LEU A 141 4.13 -10.31 9.26
N PHE A 142 4.52 -9.15 8.72
CA PHE A 142 5.57 -9.04 7.72
C PHE A 142 6.93 -9.52 8.24
N LEU A 143 7.29 -9.11 9.46
CA LEU A 143 8.52 -9.59 10.12
C LEU A 143 8.45 -11.09 10.43
N ALA A 144 7.30 -11.56 10.91
CA ALA A 144 7.09 -12.97 11.21
C ALA A 144 7.19 -13.84 9.95
N ASP A 145 6.68 -13.40 8.80
CA ASP A 145 6.81 -14.11 7.52
C ASP A 145 8.28 -14.32 7.13
N GLY A 146 9.12 -13.29 7.33
CA GLY A 146 10.55 -13.37 7.09
C GLY A 146 11.32 -14.24 8.09
N LEU A 147 10.95 -14.20 9.37
CA LEU A 147 11.61 -14.95 10.44
C LEU A 147 11.18 -16.42 10.52
N TYR A 148 9.94 -16.71 10.13
CA TYR A 148 9.33 -18.04 10.21
C TYR A 148 8.80 -18.50 8.84
N PRO A 149 9.67 -18.71 7.84
CA PRO A 149 9.27 -19.03 6.46
C PRO A 149 8.64 -20.43 6.29
N ARG A 150 8.42 -21.17 7.38
CA ARG A 150 7.69 -22.45 7.35
C ARG A 150 6.26 -22.33 7.85
N THR A 151 5.89 -21.18 8.43
CA THR A 151 4.55 -20.93 8.94
C THR A 151 3.69 -20.47 7.77
N PRO A 152 2.70 -21.27 7.34
CA PRO A 152 1.92 -20.94 6.16
C PRO A 152 0.99 -19.76 6.44
N TYR A 153 0.60 -19.04 5.38
CA TYR A 153 -0.42 -17.99 5.40
C TYR A 153 -0.08 -16.70 6.17
N LEU A 154 1.14 -16.54 6.71
CA LEU A 154 1.58 -15.28 7.32
C LEU A 154 1.53 -14.12 6.33
N HIS A 155 2.08 -14.33 5.13
CA HIS A 155 1.98 -13.38 4.02
C HIS A 155 0.54 -13.03 3.64
N ALA A 156 -0.35 -14.02 3.59
CA ALA A 156 -1.76 -13.82 3.27
C ALA A 156 -2.48 -12.99 4.35
N ALA A 157 -2.19 -13.25 5.63
CA ALA A 157 -2.70 -12.46 6.75
C ALA A 157 -2.17 -11.02 6.72
N TRP A 158 -0.89 -10.85 6.38
CA TRP A 158 -0.29 -9.53 6.19
C TRP A 158 -1.03 -8.71 5.15
N HIS A 159 -1.39 -9.29 3.99
CA HIS A 159 -2.18 -8.58 2.98
C HIS A 159 -3.50 -8.02 3.54
N LEU A 160 -4.26 -8.84 4.30
CA LEU A 160 -5.55 -8.42 4.83
C LEU A 160 -5.42 -7.25 5.79
N VAL A 161 -4.46 -7.35 6.73
CA VAL A 161 -4.22 -6.30 7.72
C VAL A 161 -3.67 -5.03 7.06
N ALA A 162 -2.79 -5.18 6.07
CA ALA A 162 -2.29 -4.06 5.28
C ALA A 162 -3.41 -3.37 4.49
N ALA A 163 -4.36 -4.11 3.91
CA ALA A 163 -5.51 -3.52 3.22
C ALA A 163 -6.41 -2.72 4.17
N VAL A 164 -6.61 -3.19 5.41
CA VAL A 164 -7.32 -2.42 6.47
C VAL A 164 -6.56 -1.14 6.79
N SER A 165 -5.25 -1.20 6.98
CA SER A 165 -4.42 -0.02 7.22
C SER A 165 -4.55 1.00 6.08
N VAL A 166 -4.40 0.56 4.83
CA VAL A 166 -4.50 1.43 3.65
C VAL A 166 -5.90 2.03 3.49
N LEU A 167 -6.96 1.29 3.82
CA LEU A 167 -8.34 1.79 3.78
C LEU A 167 -8.52 3.05 4.64
N THR A 168 -7.86 3.12 5.80
CA THR A 168 -7.99 4.28 6.69
C THR A 168 -7.48 5.59 6.07
N TYR A 169 -6.53 5.53 5.13
CA TYR A 169 -6.06 6.72 4.42
C TYR A 169 -7.12 7.36 3.53
N ASN A 170 -8.14 6.60 3.09
CA ASN A 170 -9.25 7.18 2.34
C ASN A 170 -9.93 8.30 3.13
N LYS A 171 -9.97 8.19 4.47
CA LYS A 171 -10.53 9.22 5.35
C LYS A 171 -9.76 10.54 5.32
N LEU A 172 -8.48 10.52 4.95
CA LEU A 172 -7.68 11.75 4.77
C LEU A 172 -7.98 12.48 3.47
N LEU A 173 -8.69 11.83 2.53
CA LEU A 173 -9.03 12.36 1.22
C LEU A 173 -10.49 12.80 1.10
N GLU A 174 -11.30 12.55 2.13
CA GLU A 174 -12.68 13.06 2.27
C GLU A 174 -12.69 14.56 2.64
#